data_AF-R6BA04-F1
#
_entry.id   AF-R6BA04-F1
#
_cell.length_a   1.000
_cell.length_b   1.000
_cell.length_c   1.000
_cell.angle_alpha   90.00
_cell.angle_beta   90.00
_cell.angle_gamma   90.00
#
_symmetry.space_group_name_H-M   'P 1'
#
loop_
_entity.id
_entity.type
_entity.pdbx_description
1 polymer ?
#
loop_
_entity_poly.entity_id
_entity_poly.type
_entity_poly.pdbx_seq_one_letter_code
_entity_poly.pdbx_strand_id
1 'polypeptide(L)'
;MKKIDMEPFGEGQQIWFNIGRLRRVEEILKQPIGEILKNLSSLSLKSLIVLLMVGMRQHGTYNEQYYEDKIDKAMDAGYALGDIQYCVLKAIASSGIMGKAAYYQYFPEELTPSEDKEIEAEKN
;
A
#
# COMPACT_ATOMS: atom_id res chain seq x y z
N MET A 1 -10.96 7.80 -0.88
CA MET A 1 -9.71 7.03 -0.78
C MET A 1 -8.80 7.44 -1.91
N LYS A 2 -7.53 7.69 -1.60
CA LYS A 2 -6.56 8.22 -2.57
C LYS A 2 -6.03 7.09 -3.44
N LYS A 3 -5.77 7.40 -4.71
CA LYS A 3 -5.02 6.53 -5.61
C LYS A 3 -3.58 6.99 -5.59
N ILE A 4 -2.66 6.06 -5.34
CA ILE A 4 -1.24 6.34 -5.28
C ILE A 4 -0.62 5.89 -6.58
N ASP A 5 0.17 6.76 -7.20
CA ASP A 5 0.88 6.43 -8.42
C ASP A 5 1.95 5.36 -8.11
N MET A 6 2.02 4.36 -8.98
CA MET A 6 2.98 3.27 -8.91
C MET A 6 4.07 3.53 -9.94
N GLU A 7 4.84 4.59 -9.72
CA GLU A 7 5.93 5.01 -10.60
C GLU A 7 6.89 3.86 -10.99
N PRO A 8 7.28 2.94 -10.08
CA PRO A 8 8.13 1.81 -10.44
C PRO A 8 7.54 0.91 -11.54
N PHE A 9 6.21 0.89 -11.71
CA PHE A 9 5.53 0.03 -12.70
C PHE A 9 5.16 0.75 -14.00
N GLY A 10 5.52 2.04 -14.11
CA GLY A 10 5.31 2.88 -15.29
C GLY A 10 4.16 3.88 -15.14
N GLU A 11 4.10 4.79 -16.10
CA GLU A 11 3.15 5.90 -16.10
C GLU A 11 1.69 5.42 -16.15
N GLY A 12 0.80 6.11 -15.44
CA GLY A 12 -0.63 5.78 -15.34
C GLY A 12 -0.95 4.53 -14.50
N GLN A 13 0.06 3.83 -13.97
CA GLN A 13 -0.15 2.76 -13.00
C GLN A 13 -0.45 3.36 -11.62
N GLN A 14 -1.43 2.78 -10.94
CA GLN A 14 -1.93 3.28 -9.67
C GLN A 14 -2.32 2.12 -8.77
N ILE A 15 -2.26 2.33 -7.46
CA ILE A 15 -2.67 1.38 -6.43
C ILE A 15 -3.56 2.07 -5.39
N TRP A 16 -4.56 1.36 -4.89
CA TRP A 16 -5.42 1.83 -3.81
C TRP A 16 -6.17 0.68 -3.13
N PHE A 17 -6.61 0.90 -1.89
CA PHE A 17 -7.31 -0.09 -1.09
C PHE A 17 -8.56 0.49 -0.43
N ASN A 18 -9.70 -0.21 -0.56
CA ASN A 18 -10.87 -0.08 0.33
C ASN A 18 -10.95 -1.30 1.23
N ILE A 19 -11.89 -1.28 2.18
CA ILE A 19 -12.23 -2.42 3.01
C ILE A 19 -12.45 -3.70 2.19
N GLY A 20 -13.15 -3.62 1.04
CA GLY A 20 -13.36 -4.79 0.18
C GLY A 20 -12.07 -5.41 -0.37
N ARG A 21 -11.10 -4.57 -0.75
CA ARG A 21 -9.76 -4.99 -1.20
C ARG A 21 -8.91 -5.51 -0.05
N LEU A 22 -8.88 -4.82 1.09
CA LEU A 22 -8.13 -5.28 2.26
C LEU A 22 -8.66 -6.63 2.75
N ARG A 23 -9.97 -6.80 2.85
CA ARG A 23 -10.62 -8.08 3.17
C ARG A 23 -10.24 -9.18 2.18
N ARG A 24 -10.11 -8.86 0.88
CA ARG A 24 -9.65 -9.83 -0.13
C ARG A 24 -8.19 -10.23 0.06
N VAL A 25 -7.33 -9.32 0.51
CA VAL A 25 -5.94 -9.64 0.87
C VAL A 25 -5.92 -10.63 2.04
N GLU A 26 -6.71 -10.39 3.09
CA GLU A 26 -6.84 -11.31 4.23
C GLU A 26 -7.34 -12.69 3.80
N GLU A 27 -8.33 -12.76 2.91
CA GLU A 27 -8.86 -14.02 2.38
C GLU A 27 -7.80 -14.86 1.66
N ILE A 28 -6.88 -14.21 0.93
CA ILE A 28 -5.83 -14.88 0.16
C ILE A 28 -4.68 -15.30 1.08
N LEU A 29 -4.22 -14.38 1.94
CA LEU A 29 -3.09 -14.64 2.84
C LEU A 29 -3.48 -15.46 4.07
N LYS A 30 -4.77 -15.61 4.37
CA LYS A 30 -5.29 -16.25 5.59
C LYS A 30 -4.76 -15.61 6.87
N GLN A 31 -4.52 -14.30 6.82
CA GLN A 31 -3.99 -13.51 7.91
C GLN A 31 -4.75 -12.18 8.02
N PRO A 32 -5.01 -11.69 9.24
CA PRO A 32 -5.59 -10.37 9.44
C PRO A 32 -4.69 -9.25 8.88
N ILE A 33 -5.29 -8.18 8.38
CA ILE A 33 -4.58 -7.04 7.78
C ILE A 33 -3.68 -6.37 8.82
N GLY A 34 -4.12 -6.30 10.09
CA GLY A 34 -3.30 -5.79 11.17
C GLY A 34 -2.01 -6.58 11.41
N GLU A 35 -2.02 -7.91 11.18
CA GLU A 35 -0.81 -8.74 11.30
C GLU A 35 0.11 -8.59 10.10
N ILE A 36 -0.47 -8.52 8.89
CA ILE A 36 0.28 -8.24 7.66
C ILE A 36 1.01 -6.91 7.78
N LEU A 37 0.36 -5.91 8.38
CA LEU A 37 0.92 -4.57 8.54
C LEU A 37 1.91 -4.44 9.72
N LYS A 38 1.84 -5.26 10.76
CA LYS A 38 2.84 -5.21 11.85
C LYS A 38 4.26 -5.50 11.36
N ASN A 39 4.41 -6.27 10.29
CA ASN A 39 5.68 -6.62 9.68
C ASN A 39 6.03 -5.69 8.50
N LEU A 40 5.61 -4.43 8.58
CA LEU A 40 5.69 -3.44 7.50
C LEU A 40 7.11 -3.24 6.94
N SER A 41 8.13 -3.29 7.81
CA SER A 41 9.55 -3.17 7.45
C SER A 41 10.16 -4.43 6.81
N SER A 42 9.42 -5.54 6.82
CA SER A 42 9.84 -6.85 6.29
C SER A 42 8.68 -7.52 5.56
N LEU A 43 7.93 -6.72 4.77
CA LEU A 43 6.77 -7.23 4.06
C LEU A 43 7.22 -8.33 3.12
N SER A 44 6.80 -9.57 3.38
CA SER A 44 7.26 -10.73 2.61
C SER A 44 6.92 -10.54 1.13
N LEU A 45 7.76 -11.04 0.22
CA LEU A 45 7.50 -10.93 -1.23
C LEU A 45 6.12 -11.50 -1.59
N LYS A 46 5.71 -12.60 -0.95
CA LYS A 46 4.37 -13.16 -1.10
C LYS A 46 3.28 -12.16 -0.72
N SER A 47 3.40 -11.52 0.44
CA SER A 47 2.43 -10.50 0.88
C SER A 47 2.41 -9.31 -0.07
N LEU A 48 3.57 -8.88 -0.56
CA LEU A 48 3.70 -7.76 -1.50
C LEU A 48 2.97 -8.07 -2.81
N ILE A 49 3.23 -9.24 -3.40
CA ILE A 49 2.60 -9.69 -4.65
C ILE A 49 1.07 -9.74 -4.49
N VAL A 50 0.55 -10.31 -3.39
CA VAL A 50 -0.90 -10.34 -3.15
C VAL A 50 -1.49 -8.93 -2.99
N LEU A 51 -0.78 -8.03 -2.29
CA LEU A 51 -1.21 -6.64 -2.16
C LEU A 51 -1.26 -5.94 -3.53
N LEU A 52 -0.26 -6.15 -4.38
CA LEU A 52 -0.24 -5.61 -5.75
C LEU A 52 -1.41 -6.17 -6.58
N MET A 53 -1.60 -7.49 -6.58
CA MET A 53 -2.70 -8.16 -7.28
C MET A 53 -4.07 -7.58 -6.95
N VAL A 54 -4.32 -7.32 -5.67
CA VAL A 54 -5.61 -6.82 -5.21
C VAL A 54 -5.71 -5.30 -5.37
N GLY A 55 -4.65 -4.57 -5.02
CA GLY A 55 -4.58 -3.10 -5.02
C GLY A 55 -4.51 -2.48 -6.41
N MET A 56 -4.08 -3.24 -7.42
CA MET A 56 -3.98 -2.78 -8.80
C MET A 56 -5.08 -3.36 -9.72
N ARG A 57 -6.08 -4.06 -9.17
CA ARG A 57 -7.10 -4.80 -9.94
C ARG A 57 -7.87 -3.98 -10.98
N GLN A 58 -7.92 -2.66 -10.85
CA GLN A 58 -8.52 -1.77 -11.85
C GLN A 58 -7.77 -1.79 -13.19
N HIS A 59 -6.50 -2.16 -13.19
CA HIS A 59 -5.66 -2.26 -14.39
C HIS A 59 -5.78 -3.63 -15.07
N GLY A 60 -6.52 -4.57 -14.46
CA GLY A 60 -6.70 -5.93 -14.94
C GLY A 60 -6.59 -6.94 -13.81
N THR A 61 -7.03 -8.17 -14.08
CA THR A 61 -6.80 -9.31 -13.18
C THR A 61 -5.65 -10.12 -13.73
N TYR A 62 -4.51 -10.03 -13.05
CA TYR A 62 -3.26 -10.72 -13.43
C TYR A 62 -2.84 -11.68 -12.31
N ASN A 63 -2.05 -12.69 -12.69
CA ASN A 63 -1.52 -13.70 -11.77
C ASN A 63 -0.26 -13.22 -11.04
N GLU A 64 0.28 -14.07 -10.15
CA GLU A 64 1.48 -13.76 -9.36
C GLU A 64 2.70 -13.47 -10.26
N GLN A 65 2.96 -14.31 -11.26
CA GLN A 65 4.06 -14.15 -12.21
C GLN A 65 4.09 -12.77 -12.88
N TYR A 66 2.93 -12.23 -13.26
CA TYR A 66 2.87 -10.90 -13.85
C TYR A 66 3.44 -9.81 -12.93
N TYR A 67 3.17 -9.90 -11.62
CA TYR A 67 3.67 -8.93 -10.65
C TYR A 67 5.12 -9.21 -10.25
N GLU A 68 5.57 -10.46 -10.27
CA GLU A 68 6.99 -10.81 -10.16
C GLU A 68 7.78 -10.16 -11.30
N ASP A 69 7.36 -10.36 -12.56
CA ASP A 69 7.99 -9.75 -13.73
C ASP A 69 7.99 -8.21 -13.67
N LYS A 70 6.96 -7.60 -13.09
CA LYS A 70 6.87 -6.15 -12.89
C LYS A 70 7.87 -5.66 -11.84
N ILE A 71 8.05 -6.41 -10.75
CA ILE A 71 9.05 -6.11 -9.71
C ILE A 71 10.45 -6.23 -10.31
N ASP A 72 10.74 -7.31 -11.04
CA ASP A 72 12.05 -7.50 -11.69
C ASP A 72 12.36 -6.35 -12.66
N LYS A 73 11.40 -6.00 -13.53
CA LYS A 73 11.57 -4.87 -14.47
C LYS A 73 11.78 -3.52 -13.77
N ALA A 74 11.10 -3.29 -12.64
CA ALA A 74 11.30 -2.08 -11.87
C ALA A 74 12.72 -2.04 -11.27
N MET A 75 13.20 -3.18 -10.76
CA MET A 75 14.55 -3.31 -10.22
C MET A 75 15.63 -3.14 -11.29
N ASP A 76 15.43 -3.74 -12.48
CA ASP A 76 16.31 -3.55 -13.64
C ASP A 76 16.34 -2.08 -14.12
N ALA A 77 15.24 -1.35 -13.93
CA ALA A 77 15.15 0.09 -14.23
C ALA A 77 15.76 0.98 -13.13
N GLY A 78 16.31 0.40 -12.06
CA GLY A 78 17.01 1.11 -10.99
C GLY A 78 16.18 1.44 -9.75
N TYR A 79 14.91 1.00 -9.68
CA TYR A 79 14.12 1.15 -8.45
C TYR A 79 14.52 0.10 -7.41
N ALA A 80 14.52 0.47 -6.14
CA ALA A 80 14.65 -0.48 -5.05
C ALA A 80 13.30 -1.16 -4.77
N LEU A 81 13.33 -2.38 -4.22
CA LEU A 81 12.11 -3.03 -3.71
C LEU A 81 11.38 -2.15 -2.68
N GLY A 82 12.15 -1.37 -1.91
CA GLY A 82 11.63 -0.40 -0.94
C GLY A 82 10.75 0.69 -1.57
N ASP A 83 11.02 1.10 -2.81
CA ASP A 83 10.21 2.11 -3.50
C ASP A 83 8.82 1.55 -3.83
N ILE A 84 8.77 0.29 -4.28
CA ILE A 84 7.52 -0.43 -4.57
C ILE A 84 6.72 -0.64 -3.27
N GLN A 85 7.39 -1.11 -2.21
CA GLN A 85 6.79 -1.29 -0.90
C GLN A 85 6.23 0.04 -0.39
N TYR A 86 6.98 1.13 -0.51
CA TYR A 86 6.54 2.45 -0.07
C TYR A 86 5.25 2.91 -0.76
N CYS A 87 5.12 2.72 -2.08
CA CYS A 87 3.87 3.00 -2.80
C CYS A 87 2.68 2.18 -2.25
N VAL A 88 2.89 0.88 -1.99
CA VAL A 88 1.86 0.01 -1.43
C VAL A 88 1.45 0.47 -0.02
N LEU A 89 2.41 0.80 0.83
CA LEU A 89 2.15 1.26 2.20
C LEU A 89 1.42 2.59 2.24
N LYS A 90 1.85 3.54 1.41
CA LYS A 90 1.17 4.83 1.23
C LYS A 90 -0.28 4.63 0.78
N ALA A 91 -0.55 3.66 -0.09
CA ALA A 91 -1.89 3.31 -0.53
C ALA A 91 -2.75 2.69 0.59
N ILE A 92 -2.17 1.83 1.43
CA ILE A 92 -2.86 1.24 2.58
C ILE A 92 -3.15 2.33 3.62
N ALA A 93 -2.20 3.19 3.96
CA ALA A 93 -2.41 4.31 4.88
C ALA A 93 -3.54 5.22 4.39
N SER A 94 -3.59 5.49 3.08
CA SER A 94 -4.64 6.30 2.44
C SER A 94 -6.05 5.69 2.50
N SER A 95 -6.17 4.41 2.89
CA SER A 95 -7.47 3.76 3.13
C SER A 95 -8.08 4.12 4.49
N GLY A 96 -7.27 4.67 5.42
CA GLY A 96 -7.67 5.00 6.78
C GLY A 96 -7.58 3.83 7.78
N ILE A 97 -7.29 2.61 7.32
CA ILE A 97 -7.24 1.41 8.19
C ILE A 97 -6.19 1.50 9.31
N MET A 98 -5.16 2.34 9.13
CA MET A 98 -4.06 2.53 10.09
C MET A 98 -4.27 3.73 11.03
N GLY A 99 -5.40 4.43 10.92
CA GLY A 99 -5.67 5.67 11.68
C GLY A 99 -5.04 6.92 11.07
N LYS A 100 -5.42 8.10 11.61
CA LYS A 100 -5.01 9.41 11.07
C LYS A 100 -3.51 9.66 11.20
N ALA A 101 -2.91 9.28 12.32
CA ALA A 101 -1.47 9.46 12.55
C ALA A 101 -0.63 8.81 11.43
N ALA A 102 -0.97 7.56 11.08
CA ALA A 102 -0.28 6.84 10.01
C ALA A 102 -0.54 7.47 8.63
N TYR A 103 -1.75 7.97 8.37
CA TYR A 103 -2.05 8.70 7.13
C TYR A 103 -1.08 9.87 6.93
N TYR A 104 -1.01 10.79 7.90
CA TYR A 104 -0.19 12.00 7.76
C TYR A 104 1.32 11.75 7.83
N GLN A 105 1.77 10.59 8.35
CA GLN A 105 3.16 10.18 8.21
C GLN A 105 3.58 10.02 6.73
N TYR A 106 2.66 9.60 5.85
CA TYR A 106 2.91 9.41 4.41
C TYR A 106 2.45 10.58 3.53
N PHE A 107 1.66 11.50 4.10
CA PHE A 107 1.18 12.74 3.46
C PHE A 107 1.37 13.95 4.39
N PRO A 108 2.61 14.23 4.85
CA PRO A 108 2.86 15.34 5.79
C PRO A 108 2.47 16.70 5.23
N GLU A 109 2.51 16.86 3.91
CA GLU A 109 2.08 18.07 3.19
C GLU A 109 0.58 18.38 3.35
N GLU A 110 -0.24 17.39 3.72
CA GLU A 110 -1.68 17.54 3.93
C GLU A 110 -2.03 17.82 5.40
N LEU A 111 -1.04 17.77 6.32
CA LEU A 111 -1.26 17.95 7.75
C LEU A 111 -1.56 19.43 8.05
N THR A 112 -2.79 19.69 8.53
CA THR A 112 -3.19 21.02 9.01
C THR A 112 -3.11 21.09 10.54
N PRO A 113 -3.05 22.30 11.14
CA PRO A 113 -3.09 22.44 12.60
C PRO A 113 -4.34 21.87 13.28
N SER A 114 -5.46 21.74 12.54
CA SER A 114 -6.67 21.10 13.06
C SER A 114 -6.50 19.59 13.15
N GLU A 115 -5.96 18.98 12.09
CA GLU A 115 -5.73 17.55 12.01
C GLU A 115 -4.68 17.08 13.04
N ASP A 116 -3.65 17.90 13.27
CA ASP A 116 -2.63 17.62 14.29
C ASP A 116 -3.23 17.50 15.70
N LYS A 117 -4.15 18.42 16.06
CA LYS A 117 -4.89 18.35 17.34
C LYS A 117 -5.78 17.11 17.45
N GLU A 118 -6.39 16.69 16.35
CA GLU A 118 -7.21 15.47 16.32
C GLU A 118 -6.35 14.22 16.51
N ILE A 119 -5.16 14.19 15.90
CA ILE A 119 -4.19 13.10 16.11
C ILE A 119 -3.71 13.05 17.56
N GLU A 120 -3.47 14.20 18.21
CA GLU A 120 -3.14 14.25 19.63
C GLU A 120 -4.30 13.76 20.51
N ALA A 121 -5.54 14.09 20.15
CA ALA A 121 -6.73 13.62 20.87
C ALA A 121 -6.94 12.10 20.72
N GLU A 122 -6.65 11.51 19.56
CA GLU A 122 -6.73 10.05 19.32
C GLU A 122 -5.70 9.24 20.12
N LYS A 123 -4.62 9.87 20.59
CA LYS A 123 -3.56 9.20 21.37
C LYS A 123 -3.87 9.10 22.87
N ASN A 124 -4.88 9.82 23.37
CA ASN A 124 -5.28 9.88 24.78
C ASN A 124 -6.54 9.04 25.05
#